data_AF-A0A3C0Q6P0-F1
#
_entry.id   AF-A0A3C0Q6P0-F1
#
_cell.length_a   1.000
_cell.length_b   1.000
_cell.length_c   1.000
_cell.angle_alpha   90.00
_cell.angle_beta   90.00
_cell.angle_gamma   90.00
#
_symmetry.space_group_name_H-M   'P 1'
#
loop_
_entity.id
_entity.type
_entity.pdbx_description
1 polymer ?
#
loop_
_entity_poly.entity_id
_entity_poly.type
_entity_poly.pdbx_seq_one_letter_code
_entity_poly.pdbx_strand_id
1 'polypeptide(L)'
;MQEQRTIDKGGIIQYFLNPEKCCEARSVEALAKNLDDFLSLRQLTSKELALVLFHATKGAQMGLYGEDTTAACEAIKNRVQTWTDKAIKKNDYSGYTIAHMFDAFSRLDLRPPERFVSFALEKAKTLIASNFNAADMTDFTAAIAHLAILPDKKLLTAIGAQLTQIKRALTPHQTCSVIRSIAILDTLAAHHHGSKRYSFGSTFSEFINDNKIREKLAGLSDPASKEMLSDALLWFKGTTPYPRSAESGTSSLFENDNKIALEKAGAIVQMGVHIPTPNHIVDLSATFGRATFYVECDGPSHFIRGADDHKIYLDGPTIFQTALIRKGCPDTKLVRIPADVFYSKRGDSDFWESFLITVDDADNGAYCLASGGNLLPIGEGRDRAFQYT
;
A
#
# COMPACT_ATOMS: atom_id res chain seq x y z
N MET A 1 23.02 23.80 -33.93
CA MET A 1 22.29 24.52 -32.86
C MET A 1 20.82 24.20 -33.01
N GLN A 2 20.25 23.36 -32.15
CA GLN A 2 18.79 23.23 -32.05
C GLN A 2 18.29 24.44 -31.25
N GLU A 3 17.37 25.23 -31.82
CA GLU A 3 16.68 26.28 -31.08
C GLU A 3 15.99 25.67 -29.87
N GLN A 4 16.37 26.13 -28.69
CA GLN A 4 15.77 25.73 -27.43
C GLN A 4 14.38 26.36 -27.35
N ARG A 5 13.37 25.71 -27.95
CA ARG A 5 11.97 26.14 -27.84
C ARG A 5 11.59 26.18 -26.36
N THR A 6 11.31 27.37 -25.86
CA THR A 6 10.76 27.55 -24.52
C THR A 6 9.33 27.04 -24.54
N ILE A 7 9.07 25.86 -23.97
CA ILE A 7 7.71 25.33 -23.86
C ILE A 7 6.98 26.18 -22.82
N ASP A 8 5.85 26.79 -23.20
CA ASP A 8 5.02 27.54 -22.26
C ASP A 8 4.35 26.60 -21.23
N LYS A 9 3.91 27.15 -20.11
CA LYS A 9 3.25 26.39 -19.03
C LYS A 9 2.08 25.53 -19.52
N GLY A 10 1.29 26.03 -20.48
CA GLY A 10 0.15 25.32 -21.04
C GLY A 10 0.59 24.09 -21.83
N GLY A 11 1.65 24.23 -22.64
CA GLY A 11 2.28 23.14 -23.37
C GLY A 11 2.78 22.03 -22.44
N ILE A 12 3.46 22.38 -21.35
CA ILE A 12 3.97 21.41 -20.36
C ILE A 12 2.81 20.66 -19.67
N ILE A 13 1.70 21.33 -19.34
CA ILE A 13 0.56 20.65 -18.72
C ILE A 13 -0.13 19.74 -19.73
N GLN A 14 -0.40 20.23 -20.94
CA GLN A 14 -1.05 19.43 -21.99
C GLN A 14 -0.26 18.18 -22.35
N TYR A 15 1.06 18.28 -22.30
CA TYR A 15 1.97 17.15 -22.44
C TYR A 15 1.66 16.02 -21.46
N PHE A 16 1.50 16.34 -20.16
CA PHE A 16 1.23 15.31 -19.16
C PHE A 16 -0.21 14.80 -19.23
N LEU A 17 -1.15 15.64 -19.63
CA LEU A 17 -2.55 15.22 -19.79
C LEU A 17 -2.77 14.32 -21.01
N ASN A 18 -1.95 14.48 -22.07
CA ASN A 18 -2.09 13.74 -23.33
C ASN A 18 -0.73 13.19 -23.82
N PRO A 19 -0.05 12.34 -23.03
CA PRO A 19 1.31 11.89 -23.33
C PRO A 19 1.40 11.15 -24.67
N GLU A 20 0.36 10.42 -25.07
CA GLU A 20 0.30 9.71 -26.36
C GLU A 20 0.39 10.63 -27.59
N LYS A 21 -0.03 11.90 -27.44
CA LYS A 21 -0.01 12.90 -28.51
C LYS A 21 1.32 13.65 -28.60
N CYS A 22 2.21 13.49 -27.62
CA CYS A 22 3.53 14.13 -27.58
C CYS A 22 4.62 13.15 -28.02
N CYS A 23 4.98 13.19 -29.30
CA CYS A 23 6.01 12.35 -29.90
C CYS A 23 7.43 12.60 -29.35
N GLU A 24 7.73 13.81 -28.86
CA GLU A 24 9.07 14.23 -28.42
C GLU A 24 9.51 13.66 -27.07
N ALA A 25 8.71 12.76 -26.48
CA ALA A 25 8.79 12.50 -25.05
C ALA A 25 8.66 11.05 -24.62
N ARG A 26 9.15 10.17 -25.48
CA ARG A 26 9.12 8.73 -25.22
C ARG A 26 10.38 8.23 -24.52
N SER A 27 11.13 9.13 -23.85
CA SER A 27 12.35 8.78 -23.11
C SER A 27 12.29 9.27 -21.67
N VAL A 28 13.02 8.59 -20.80
CA VAL A 28 13.15 8.90 -19.36
C VAL A 28 13.82 10.26 -19.17
N GLU A 29 14.78 10.61 -20.01
CA GLU A 29 15.49 11.90 -19.98
C GLU A 29 14.55 13.06 -20.35
N ALA A 30 13.69 12.86 -21.36
CA ALA A 30 12.70 13.85 -21.74
C ALA A 30 11.66 14.05 -20.63
N LEU A 31 11.18 12.97 -20.00
CA LEU A 31 10.33 13.02 -18.82
C LEU A 31 11.00 13.83 -17.69
N ALA A 32 12.22 13.46 -17.32
CA ALA A 32 13.00 14.10 -16.27
C ALA A 32 13.15 15.61 -16.51
N LYS A 33 13.55 16.00 -17.72
CA LYS A 33 13.69 17.41 -18.12
C LYS A 33 12.36 18.16 -18.05
N ASN A 34 11.27 17.57 -18.56
CA ASN A 34 9.97 18.22 -18.57
C ASN A 34 9.41 18.41 -17.15
N LEU A 35 9.70 17.48 -16.23
CA LEU A 35 9.36 17.64 -14.82
C LEU A 35 10.18 18.75 -14.15
N ASP A 36 11.47 18.87 -14.47
CA ASP A 36 12.32 19.96 -13.96
C ASP A 36 11.85 21.33 -14.48
N ASP A 37 11.57 21.42 -15.77
CA ASP A 37 11.04 22.62 -16.41
C ASP A 37 9.70 23.02 -15.78
N PHE A 38 8.79 22.05 -15.59
CA PHE A 38 7.52 22.26 -14.89
C PHE A 38 7.72 22.78 -13.46
N LEU A 39 8.55 22.10 -12.67
CA LEU A 39 8.80 22.46 -11.28
C LEU A 39 9.55 23.79 -11.17
N SER A 40 10.27 24.25 -12.19
CA SER A 40 10.90 25.58 -12.19
C SER A 40 9.88 26.73 -12.26
N LEU A 41 8.66 26.48 -12.72
CA LEU A 41 7.62 27.50 -12.86
C LEU A 41 7.25 28.13 -11.50
N ARG A 42 7.17 29.47 -11.49
CA ARG A 42 6.90 30.25 -10.26
C ARG A 42 5.44 30.13 -9.81
N GLN A 43 4.50 30.16 -10.75
CA GLN A 43 3.07 30.21 -10.50
C GLN A 43 2.39 28.89 -10.87
N LEU A 44 2.55 27.89 -10.01
CA LEU A 44 1.80 26.63 -10.07
C LEU A 44 0.64 26.65 -9.06
N THR A 45 -0.52 26.14 -9.45
CA THR A 45 -1.66 25.86 -8.56
C THR A 45 -1.51 24.49 -7.91
N SER A 46 -2.25 24.21 -6.84
CA SER A 46 -2.32 22.85 -6.25
C SER A 46 -2.84 21.82 -7.27
N LYS A 47 -3.79 22.23 -8.12
CA LYS A 47 -4.40 21.38 -9.15
C LYS A 47 -3.42 20.97 -10.23
N GLU A 48 -2.59 21.90 -10.71
CA GLU A 48 -1.57 21.58 -11.71
C GLU A 48 -0.51 20.64 -11.14
N LEU A 49 -0.09 20.86 -9.88
CA LEU A 49 0.81 19.95 -9.18
C LEU A 49 0.20 18.55 -9.03
N ALA A 50 -1.08 18.44 -8.68
CA ALA A 50 -1.73 17.13 -8.55
C ALA A 50 -1.83 16.42 -9.90
N LEU A 51 -2.29 17.13 -10.93
CA LEU A 51 -2.48 16.59 -12.28
C LEU A 51 -1.18 16.08 -12.89
N VAL A 52 -0.12 16.89 -12.86
CA VAL A 52 1.14 16.46 -13.48
C VAL A 52 1.73 15.25 -12.74
N LEU A 53 1.74 15.24 -11.40
CA LEU A 53 2.26 14.10 -10.64
C LEU A 53 1.48 12.82 -10.96
N PHE A 54 0.16 12.90 -10.94
CA PHE A 54 -0.72 11.77 -11.23
C PHE A 54 -0.53 11.24 -12.65
N HIS A 55 -0.59 12.12 -13.65
CA HIS A 55 -0.50 11.69 -15.04
C HIS A 55 0.91 11.26 -15.46
N ALA A 56 1.96 11.89 -14.94
CA ALA A 56 3.33 11.43 -15.16
C ALA A 56 3.52 10.02 -14.58
N THR A 57 3.01 9.77 -13.37
CA THR A 57 3.08 8.46 -12.73
C THR A 57 2.33 7.40 -13.55
N LYS A 58 1.08 7.70 -13.93
CA LYS A 58 0.27 6.80 -14.76
C LYS A 58 0.95 6.51 -16.10
N GLY A 59 1.51 7.54 -16.74
CA GLY A 59 2.24 7.39 -18.00
C GLY A 59 3.50 6.52 -17.87
N ALA A 60 4.24 6.66 -16.77
CA ALA A 60 5.42 5.84 -16.47
C ALA A 60 5.04 4.36 -16.30
N GLN A 61 3.98 4.07 -15.54
CA GLN A 61 3.47 2.71 -15.35
C GLN A 61 2.97 2.07 -16.66
N MET A 62 2.47 2.89 -17.59
CA MET A 62 2.01 2.47 -18.91
C MET A 62 3.13 2.38 -19.96
N GLY A 63 4.39 2.62 -19.60
CA GLY A 63 5.53 2.57 -20.54
C GLY A 63 5.56 3.72 -21.55
N LEU A 64 4.91 4.86 -21.27
CA LEU A 64 4.83 5.97 -22.22
C LEU A 64 6.16 6.74 -22.35
N TYR A 65 7.07 6.58 -21.40
CA TYR A 65 8.36 7.28 -21.32
C TYR A 65 9.56 6.35 -21.59
N GLY A 66 9.32 5.19 -22.21
CA GLY A 66 10.34 4.19 -22.54
C GLY A 66 9.92 2.78 -22.12
N GLU A 67 10.67 1.77 -22.57
CA GLU A 67 10.44 0.36 -22.22
C GLU A 67 10.73 0.09 -20.73
N ASP A 68 11.66 0.85 -20.13
CA ASP A 68 11.99 0.76 -18.71
C ASP A 68 11.05 1.63 -17.86
N THR A 69 9.93 1.04 -17.46
CA THR A 69 8.96 1.65 -16.55
C THR A 69 9.56 1.98 -15.18
N THR A 70 10.59 1.23 -14.74
CA THR A 70 11.25 1.44 -13.45
C THR A 70 12.07 2.73 -13.48
N ALA A 71 12.90 2.92 -14.52
CA ALA A 71 13.67 4.14 -14.70
C ALA A 71 12.77 5.39 -14.80
N ALA A 72 11.63 5.28 -15.50
CA ALA A 72 10.65 6.36 -15.57
C ALA A 72 10.03 6.69 -14.20
N CYS A 73 9.67 5.69 -13.40
CA CYS A 73 9.16 5.90 -12.04
C CYS A 73 10.23 6.52 -11.12
N GLU A 74 11.48 6.06 -11.18
CA GLU A 74 12.58 6.64 -10.40
C GLU A 74 12.86 8.10 -10.78
N ALA A 75 12.74 8.46 -12.05
CA ALA A 75 12.84 9.86 -12.48
C ALA A 75 11.76 10.74 -11.81
N ILE A 76 10.56 10.23 -11.60
CA ILE A 76 9.49 10.94 -10.87
C ILE A 76 9.81 11.00 -9.37
N LYS A 77 10.17 9.86 -8.75
CA LYS A 77 10.48 9.77 -7.30
C LYS A 77 11.59 10.74 -6.89
N ASN A 78 12.63 10.90 -7.71
CA ASN A 78 13.74 11.82 -7.48
C ASN A 78 13.34 13.31 -7.39
N ARG A 79 12.11 13.65 -7.77
CA ARG A 79 11.58 15.03 -7.76
C ARG A 79 10.49 15.27 -6.73
N VAL A 80 10.06 14.23 -6.01
CA VAL A 80 8.96 14.28 -5.03
C VAL A 80 9.23 15.29 -3.91
N GLN A 81 10.49 15.44 -3.47
CA GLN A 81 10.82 16.41 -2.43
C GLN A 81 10.52 17.85 -2.87
N THR A 82 11.02 18.25 -4.05
CA THR A 82 10.73 19.56 -4.65
C THR A 82 9.23 19.75 -4.90
N TRP A 83 8.56 18.67 -5.33
CA TRP A 83 7.12 18.67 -5.57
C TRP A 83 6.32 19.02 -4.33
N THR A 84 6.56 18.28 -3.25
CA THR A 84 5.84 18.41 -1.98
C THR A 84 6.13 19.74 -1.30
N ASP A 85 7.35 20.27 -1.43
CA ASP A 85 7.73 21.58 -0.92
C ASP A 85 7.00 22.73 -1.62
N LYS A 86 6.72 22.58 -2.92
CA LYS A 86 5.88 23.52 -3.65
C LYS A 86 4.42 23.35 -3.29
N ALA A 87 3.96 22.11 -3.12
CA ALA A 87 2.58 21.79 -2.80
C ALA A 87 2.15 22.38 -1.45
N ILE A 88 2.94 22.21 -0.38
CA ILE A 88 2.62 22.72 0.97
C ILE A 88 2.47 24.26 1.00
N LYS A 89 3.11 24.97 0.06
CA LYS A 89 3.01 26.45 -0.05
C LYS A 89 1.72 26.90 -0.75
N LYS A 90 0.85 25.99 -1.18
CA LYS A 90 -0.40 26.28 -1.86
C LYS A 90 -1.58 26.28 -0.88
N ASN A 91 -2.55 27.14 -1.16
CA ASN A 91 -3.75 27.29 -0.32
C ASN A 91 -5.03 26.81 -1.03
N ASP A 92 -4.97 26.61 -2.35
CA ASP A 92 -6.10 26.33 -3.23
C ASP A 92 -6.40 24.82 -3.36
N TYR A 93 -6.42 24.08 -2.25
CA TYR A 93 -6.68 22.64 -2.24
C TYR A 93 -8.17 22.30 -2.34
N SER A 94 -8.48 21.24 -3.10
CA SER A 94 -9.79 20.58 -3.16
C SER A 94 -9.64 19.09 -2.87
N GLY A 95 -10.77 18.38 -2.70
CA GLY A 95 -10.75 16.93 -2.50
C GLY A 95 -10.07 16.19 -3.65
N TYR A 96 -10.41 16.58 -4.88
CA TYR A 96 -9.75 16.14 -6.11
C TYR A 96 -8.22 16.23 -6.03
N THR A 97 -7.67 17.38 -5.63
CA THR A 97 -6.20 17.58 -5.60
C THR A 97 -5.50 16.69 -4.58
N ILE A 98 -6.09 16.49 -3.41
CA ILE A 98 -5.53 15.65 -2.35
C ILE A 98 -5.59 14.19 -2.78
N ALA A 99 -6.74 13.74 -3.28
CA ALA A 99 -6.94 12.37 -3.75
C ALA A 99 -5.94 11.99 -4.85
N HIS A 100 -5.76 12.85 -5.86
CA HIS A 100 -4.84 12.57 -6.97
C HIS A 100 -3.37 12.58 -6.55
N MET A 101 -2.97 13.43 -5.60
CA MET A 101 -1.61 13.41 -5.06
C MET A 101 -1.33 12.10 -4.32
N PHE A 102 -2.23 11.67 -3.42
CA PHE A 102 -2.07 10.41 -2.71
C PHE A 102 -2.12 9.20 -3.65
N ASP A 103 -3.02 9.19 -4.64
CA ASP A 103 -3.08 8.10 -5.63
C ASP A 103 -1.77 8.00 -6.43
N ALA A 104 -1.19 9.14 -6.82
CA ALA A 104 0.11 9.13 -7.48
C ALA A 104 1.23 8.55 -6.58
N PHE A 105 1.25 8.91 -5.30
CA PHE A 105 2.20 8.32 -4.34
C PHE A 105 2.00 6.82 -4.15
N SER A 106 0.74 6.38 -4.04
CA SER A 106 0.37 4.97 -3.96
C SER A 106 0.88 4.19 -5.18
N ARG A 107 0.71 4.74 -6.38
CA ARG A 107 1.17 4.13 -7.64
C ARG A 107 2.69 4.07 -7.77
N LEU A 108 3.42 4.98 -7.12
CA LEU A 108 4.88 4.97 -7.10
C LEU A 108 5.44 4.02 -6.04
N ASP A 109 4.59 3.39 -5.21
CA ASP A 109 5.01 2.69 -3.99
C ASP A 109 5.97 3.55 -3.15
N LEU A 110 5.62 4.84 -3.05
CA LEU A 110 6.41 5.85 -2.39
C LEU A 110 5.58 6.57 -1.32
N ARG A 111 5.97 6.41 -0.06
CA ARG A 111 5.37 7.16 1.05
C ARG A 111 5.81 8.63 0.94
N PRO A 112 4.87 9.59 0.88
CA PRO A 112 5.22 11.01 0.81
C PRO A 112 5.99 11.45 2.07
N PRO A 113 6.79 12.53 2.01
CA PRO A 113 7.45 13.09 3.19
C PRO A 113 6.43 13.40 4.30
N GLU A 114 6.78 13.13 5.56
CA GLU A 114 5.82 13.22 6.67
C GLU A 114 5.21 14.63 6.82
N ARG A 115 6.00 15.67 6.53
CA ARG A 115 5.50 17.07 6.50
C ARG A 115 4.34 17.28 5.52
N PHE A 116 4.38 16.60 4.38
CA PHE A 116 3.32 16.67 3.38
C PHE A 116 2.12 15.84 3.82
N VAL A 117 2.35 14.64 4.35
CA VAL A 117 1.26 13.78 4.88
C VAL A 117 0.47 14.54 5.94
N SER A 118 1.14 15.06 6.97
CA SER A 118 0.52 15.85 8.03
C SER A 118 -0.28 17.05 7.48
N PHE A 119 0.30 17.83 6.57
CA PHE A 119 -0.38 18.95 5.92
C PHE A 119 -1.64 18.52 5.15
N ALA A 120 -1.52 17.48 4.30
CA ALA A 120 -2.58 17.03 3.42
C ALA A 120 -3.74 16.39 4.20
N LEU A 121 -3.46 15.65 5.28
CA LEU A 121 -4.49 15.07 6.15
C LEU A 121 -5.26 16.16 6.91
N GLU A 122 -4.59 17.22 7.39
CA GLU A 122 -5.29 18.36 8.01
C GLU A 122 -6.19 19.10 7.01
N LYS A 123 -5.73 19.29 5.76
CA LYS A 123 -6.59 19.84 4.70
C LYS A 123 -7.77 18.91 4.41
N ALA A 124 -7.54 17.61 4.27
CA ALA A 124 -8.59 16.62 4.01
C ALA A 124 -9.69 16.65 5.08
N LYS A 125 -9.31 16.79 6.37
CA LYS A 125 -10.25 16.91 7.50
C LYS A 125 -11.27 18.03 7.32
N THR A 126 -10.86 19.15 6.71
CA THR A 126 -11.76 20.30 6.46
C THR A 126 -12.59 20.17 5.18
N LEU A 127 -12.16 19.33 4.23
CA LEU A 127 -12.72 19.24 2.88
C LEU A 127 -13.61 18.02 2.66
N ILE A 128 -13.44 16.94 3.44
CA ILE A 128 -14.12 15.65 3.23
C ILE A 128 -15.64 15.79 3.10
N ALA A 129 -16.27 16.57 3.97
CA ALA A 129 -17.74 16.67 4.00
C ALA A 129 -18.33 17.49 2.83
N SER A 130 -17.54 18.37 2.21
CA SER A 130 -18.05 19.36 1.25
C SER A 130 -17.45 19.28 -0.15
N ASN A 131 -16.32 18.59 -0.32
CA ASN A 131 -15.51 18.69 -1.53
C ASN A 131 -15.06 17.35 -2.11
N PHE A 132 -15.22 16.25 -1.39
CA PHE A 132 -14.88 14.92 -1.91
C PHE A 132 -16.13 14.26 -2.50
N ASN A 133 -16.09 14.01 -3.81
CA ASN A 133 -17.09 13.18 -4.47
C ASN A 133 -16.78 11.67 -4.27
N ALA A 134 -17.60 10.81 -4.87
CA ALA A 134 -17.45 9.35 -4.78
C ALA A 134 -16.11 8.83 -5.32
N ALA A 135 -15.61 9.38 -6.44
CA ALA A 135 -14.31 9.01 -7.00
C ALA A 135 -13.17 9.51 -6.08
N ASP A 136 -13.20 10.79 -5.69
CA ASP A 136 -12.17 11.37 -4.82
C ASP A 136 -12.06 10.60 -3.49
N MET A 137 -13.19 10.22 -2.89
CA MET A 137 -13.19 9.41 -1.65
C MET A 137 -12.62 8.01 -1.87
N THR A 138 -12.92 7.38 -3.01
CA THR A 138 -12.38 6.06 -3.33
C THR A 138 -10.86 6.13 -3.45
N ASP A 139 -10.37 7.04 -4.30
CA ASP A 139 -8.94 7.17 -4.57
C ASP A 139 -8.17 7.58 -3.31
N PHE A 140 -8.68 8.56 -2.55
CA PHE A 140 -8.06 8.99 -1.31
C PHE A 140 -8.00 7.86 -0.27
N THR A 141 -9.12 7.17 -0.01
CA THR A 141 -9.17 6.11 1.02
C THR A 141 -8.31 4.92 0.61
N ALA A 142 -8.32 4.54 -0.66
CA ALA A 142 -7.50 3.47 -1.20
C ALA A 142 -6.01 3.80 -1.10
N ALA A 143 -5.62 5.01 -1.48
CA ALA A 143 -4.22 5.42 -1.45
C ALA A 143 -3.65 5.50 -0.03
N ILE A 144 -4.37 6.09 0.94
CA ILE A 144 -3.86 6.12 2.33
C ILE A 144 -3.83 4.72 2.96
N ALA A 145 -4.75 3.84 2.57
CA ALA A 145 -4.74 2.45 2.99
C ALA A 145 -3.53 1.72 2.41
N HIS A 146 -3.29 1.82 1.09
CA HIS A 146 -2.11 1.24 0.43
C HIS A 146 -0.80 1.71 1.07
N LEU A 147 -0.66 3.02 1.25
CA LEU A 147 0.52 3.67 1.83
C LEU A 147 0.75 3.40 3.33
N ALA A 148 -0.14 2.62 3.97
CA ALA A 148 -0.15 2.41 5.41
C ALA A 148 -0.08 3.72 6.21
N ILE A 149 -0.81 4.74 5.76
CA ILE A 149 -0.92 6.03 6.43
C ILE A 149 -2.17 5.98 7.29
N LEU A 150 -2.01 6.01 8.61
CA LEU A 150 -3.11 6.02 9.56
C LEU A 150 -3.50 7.47 9.91
N PRO A 151 -4.70 7.94 9.50
CA PRO A 151 -5.20 9.22 9.95
C PRO A 151 -5.57 9.24 11.43
N ASP A 152 -5.65 10.45 12.00
CA ASP A 152 -6.17 10.60 13.36
C ASP A 152 -7.66 10.20 13.46
N LYS A 153 -8.12 9.97 14.69
CA LYS A 153 -9.50 9.57 14.98
C LYS A 153 -10.55 10.53 14.40
N LYS A 154 -10.27 11.83 14.36
CA LYS A 154 -11.22 12.83 13.83
C LYS A 154 -11.40 12.67 12.33
N LEU A 155 -10.30 12.50 11.60
CA LEU A 155 -10.32 12.28 10.16
C LEU A 155 -10.95 10.92 9.81
N LEU A 156 -10.63 9.86 10.55
CA LEU A 156 -11.27 8.54 10.37
C LEU A 156 -12.80 8.60 10.54
N THR A 157 -13.27 9.35 11.54
CA THR A 157 -14.71 9.59 11.77
C THR A 157 -15.34 10.33 10.59
N ALA A 158 -14.68 11.38 10.08
CA ALA A 158 -15.15 12.14 8.92
C ALA A 158 -15.21 11.28 7.65
N ILE A 159 -14.21 10.42 7.43
CA ILE A 159 -14.19 9.44 6.33
C ILE A 159 -15.42 8.52 6.43
N GLY A 160 -15.67 7.91 7.60
CA GLY A 160 -16.80 7.01 7.78
C GLY A 160 -18.16 7.66 7.52
N ALA A 161 -18.34 8.91 7.99
CA ALA A 161 -19.56 9.68 7.75
C ALA A 161 -19.76 10.00 6.26
N GLN A 162 -18.71 10.48 5.57
CA GLN A 162 -18.79 10.84 4.16
C GLN A 162 -19.03 9.61 3.27
N LEU A 163 -18.35 8.49 3.55
CA LEU A 163 -18.56 7.24 2.83
C LEU A 163 -20.01 6.76 2.96
N THR A 164 -20.59 6.88 4.16
CA THR A 164 -21.99 6.56 4.41
C THR A 164 -22.94 7.41 3.58
N GLN A 165 -22.65 8.71 3.43
CA GLN A 165 -23.44 9.63 2.62
C GLN A 165 -23.38 9.30 1.13
N ILE A 166 -22.20 8.97 0.60
CA ILE A 166 -21.98 8.79 -0.84
C ILE A 166 -22.09 7.34 -1.33
N LYS A 167 -22.27 6.35 -0.44
CA LYS A 167 -22.22 4.90 -0.78
C LYS A 167 -23.06 4.52 -2.00
N ARG A 168 -24.22 5.16 -2.17
CA ARG A 168 -25.13 4.87 -3.29
C ARG A 168 -24.61 5.36 -4.65
N ALA A 169 -23.73 6.36 -4.67
CA ALA A 169 -23.10 6.90 -5.86
C ALA A 169 -21.87 6.09 -6.32
N LEU A 170 -21.31 5.24 -5.45
CA LEU A 170 -20.17 4.38 -5.81
C LEU A 170 -20.55 3.36 -6.87
N THR A 171 -19.67 3.11 -7.84
CA THR A 171 -19.77 1.94 -8.73
C THR A 171 -19.53 0.64 -7.94
N PRO A 172 -19.86 -0.54 -8.50
CA PRO A 172 -19.57 -1.82 -7.83
C PRO A 172 -18.10 -1.99 -7.47
N HIS A 173 -17.19 -1.66 -8.40
CA HIS A 173 -15.75 -1.73 -8.15
C HIS A 173 -15.29 -0.74 -7.08
N GLN A 174 -15.74 0.52 -7.14
CA GLN A 174 -15.44 1.53 -6.11
C GLN A 174 -15.95 1.09 -4.73
N THR A 175 -17.12 0.45 -4.67
CA THR A 175 -17.69 -0.09 -3.43
C THR A 175 -16.76 -1.14 -2.82
N CYS A 176 -16.25 -2.08 -3.62
CA CYS A 176 -15.33 -3.13 -3.14
C CYS A 176 -13.99 -2.55 -2.69
N SER A 177 -13.44 -1.62 -3.47
CA SER A 177 -12.22 -0.90 -3.13
C SER A 177 -12.36 -0.18 -1.79
N VAL A 178 -13.39 0.66 -1.61
CA VAL A 178 -13.67 1.36 -0.35
C VAL A 178 -13.82 0.39 0.82
N ILE A 179 -14.60 -0.68 0.66
CA ILE A 179 -14.83 -1.68 1.72
C ILE A 179 -13.52 -2.34 2.16
N ARG A 180 -12.63 -2.68 1.22
CA ARG A 180 -11.30 -3.21 1.54
C ARG A 180 -10.43 -2.16 2.20
N SER A 181 -10.40 -0.94 1.68
CA SER A 181 -9.57 0.15 2.22
C SER A 181 -9.94 0.49 3.66
N ILE A 182 -11.23 0.52 4.02
CA ILE A 182 -11.63 0.73 5.42
C ILE A 182 -11.28 -0.45 6.32
N ALA A 183 -11.21 -1.69 5.80
CA ALA A 183 -10.74 -2.85 6.54
C ALA A 183 -9.23 -2.76 6.83
N ILE A 184 -8.44 -2.34 5.84
CA ILE A 184 -7.01 -2.04 6.01
C ILE A 184 -6.82 -0.94 7.05
N LEU A 185 -7.55 0.18 6.93
CA LEU A 185 -7.45 1.28 7.90
C LEU A 185 -7.90 0.89 9.31
N ASP A 186 -8.95 0.06 9.45
CA ASP A 186 -9.37 -0.48 10.75
C ASP A 186 -8.30 -1.38 11.37
N THR A 187 -7.61 -2.16 10.53
CA THR A 187 -6.47 -3.00 10.93
C THR A 187 -5.31 -2.15 11.42
N LEU A 188 -4.92 -1.12 10.67
CA LEU A 188 -3.90 -0.15 11.10
C LEU A 188 -4.29 0.53 12.41
N ALA A 189 -5.55 0.95 12.55
CA ALA A 189 -6.04 1.56 13.79
C ALA A 189 -5.99 0.58 14.98
N ALA A 190 -6.28 -0.70 14.76
CA ALA A 190 -6.14 -1.75 15.76
C ALA A 190 -4.70 -1.96 16.20
N HIS A 191 -3.76 -1.88 15.27
CA HIS A 191 -2.35 -1.99 15.58
C HIS A 191 -1.82 -0.82 16.41
N HIS A 192 -2.16 0.41 16.03
CA HIS A 192 -1.64 1.61 16.70
C HIS A 192 -2.36 1.95 18.01
N HIS A 193 -3.65 1.62 18.16
CA HIS A 193 -4.47 2.10 19.28
C HIS A 193 -5.16 0.98 20.08
N GLY A 194 -4.99 -0.28 19.68
CA GLY A 194 -5.58 -1.43 20.37
C GLY A 194 -7.09 -1.31 20.57
N SER A 195 -7.53 -1.37 21.82
CA SER A 195 -8.95 -1.28 22.20
C SER A 195 -9.53 0.13 22.16
N LYS A 196 -8.70 1.19 22.16
CA LYS A 196 -9.16 2.60 22.13
C LYS A 196 -9.34 3.16 20.71
N ARG A 197 -9.20 2.31 19.69
CA ARG A 197 -9.23 2.68 18.28
C ARG A 197 -10.59 3.24 17.85
N TYR A 198 -10.58 4.01 16.76
CA TYR A 198 -11.77 4.15 15.92
C TYR A 198 -11.96 2.84 15.15
N SER A 199 -13.20 2.36 15.04
CA SER A 199 -13.51 1.21 14.20
C SER A 199 -14.48 1.57 13.09
N PHE A 200 -14.19 1.08 11.89
CA PHE A 200 -15.07 1.16 10.73
C PHE A 200 -16.18 0.10 10.74
N GLY A 201 -16.32 -0.72 11.80
CA GLY A 201 -17.31 -1.81 11.84
C GLY A 201 -18.77 -1.35 11.65
N SER A 202 -19.13 -0.15 12.14
CA SER A 202 -20.45 0.44 11.89
C SER A 202 -20.61 0.89 10.43
N THR A 203 -19.63 1.62 9.89
CA THR A 203 -19.59 2.03 8.47
C THR A 203 -19.68 0.83 7.54
N PHE A 204 -18.89 -0.22 7.81
CA PHE A 204 -18.95 -1.48 7.06
C PHE A 204 -20.34 -2.11 7.12
N SER A 205 -20.92 -2.23 8.32
CA SER A 205 -22.26 -2.79 8.51
C SER A 205 -23.33 -2.01 7.74
N GLU A 206 -23.21 -0.68 7.70
CA GLU A 206 -24.09 0.18 6.92
C GLU A 206 -23.96 0.02 5.40
N PHE A 207 -22.80 -0.38 4.90
CA PHE A 207 -22.62 -0.73 3.49
C PHE A 207 -23.27 -2.08 3.18
N ILE A 208 -22.91 -3.12 3.93
CA ILE A 208 -23.37 -4.48 3.63
C ILE A 208 -24.86 -4.71 3.90
N ASN A 209 -25.49 -3.88 4.74
CA ASN A 209 -26.92 -3.97 5.05
C ASN A 209 -27.80 -3.08 4.15
N ASP A 210 -27.23 -2.17 3.33
CA ASP A 210 -28.03 -1.38 2.37
C ASP A 210 -28.41 -2.26 1.17
N ASN A 211 -29.72 -2.40 0.91
CA ASN A 211 -30.24 -3.25 -0.16
C ASN A 211 -29.67 -2.91 -1.54
N LYS A 212 -29.52 -1.62 -1.87
CA LYS A 212 -28.97 -1.21 -3.18
C LYS A 212 -27.50 -1.57 -3.31
N ILE A 213 -26.75 -1.54 -2.21
CA ILE A 213 -25.36 -1.98 -2.20
C ILE A 213 -25.28 -3.49 -2.36
N ARG A 214 -26.12 -4.26 -1.65
CA ARG A 214 -26.19 -5.72 -1.80
C ARG A 214 -26.49 -6.14 -3.24
N GLU A 215 -27.42 -5.46 -3.91
CA GLU A 215 -27.71 -5.69 -5.33
C GLU A 215 -26.46 -5.48 -6.21
N LYS A 216 -25.70 -4.40 -6.00
CA LYS A 216 -24.43 -4.15 -6.71
C LYS A 216 -23.40 -5.25 -6.47
N LEU A 217 -23.27 -5.71 -5.22
CA LEU A 217 -22.29 -6.72 -4.83
C LEU A 217 -22.69 -8.13 -5.33
N ALA A 218 -23.98 -8.44 -5.41
CA ALA A 218 -24.48 -9.70 -5.95
C ALA A 218 -24.18 -9.85 -7.45
N GLY A 219 -24.09 -8.73 -8.18
CA GLY A 219 -23.75 -8.71 -9.61
C GLY A 219 -22.25 -8.72 -9.93
N LEU A 220 -21.36 -8.85 -8.94
CA LEU A 220 -19.92 -8.85 -9.19
C LEU A 220 -19.50 -10.08 -10.00
N SER A 221 -18.91 -9.86 -11.17
CA SER A 221 -18.27 -10.90 -11.98
C SER A 221 -16.75 -10.89 -11.84
N ASP A 222 -16.16 -9.71 -11.64
CA ASP A 222 -14.71 -9.47 -11.53
C ASP A 222 -14.09 -10.20 -10.31
N PRO A 223 -13.12 -11.11 -10.52
CA PRO A 223 -12.45 -11.84 -9.44
C PRO A 223 -11.77 -10.93 -8.41
N ALA A 224 -11.07 -9.89 -8.85
CA ALA A 224 -10.36 -8.96 -7.95
C ALA A 224 -11.34 -8.27 -6.99
N SER A 225 -12.46 -7.77 -7.49
CA SER A 225 -13.50 -7.14 -6.65
C SER A 225 -14.11 -8.12 -5.64
N LYS A 226 -14.25 -9.41 -5.99
CA LYS A 226 -14.72 -10.46 -5.07
C LYS A 226 -13.71 -10.73 -3.95
N GLU A 227 -12.42 -10.78 -4.29
CA GLU A 227 -11.35 -10.95 -3.30
C GLU A 227 -11.32 -9.77 -2.33
N MET A 228 -11.42 -8.54 -2.83
CA MET A 228 -11.49 -7.34 -1.98
C MET A 228 -12.66 -7.39 -0.99
N LEU A 229 -13.83 -7.81 -1.45
CA LEU A 229 -15.00 -7.99 -0.59
C LEU A 229 -14.81 -9.13 0.41
N SER A 230 -14.20 -10.23 -0.03
CA SER A 230 -13.92 -11.40 0.81
C SER A 230 -13.02 -11.05 1.98
N ASP A 231 -11.93 -10.33 1.72
CA ASP A 231 -10.98 -9.88 2.74
C ASP A 231 -11.67 -9.03 3.83
N ALA A 232 -12.49 -8.07 3.41
CA ALA A 232 -13.19 -7.20 4.34
C ALA A 232 -14.24 -7.97 5.16
N LEU A 233 -14.95 -8.94 4.55
CA LEU A 233 -15.88 -9.81 5.27
C LEU A 233 -15.16 -10.68 6.31
N LEU A 234 -14.01 -11.26 5.97
CA LEU A 234 -13.18 -11.99 6.93
C LEU A 234 -12.73 -11.09 8.08
N TRP A 235 -12.33 -9.84 7.78
CA TRP A 235 -11.94 -8.88 8.80
C TRP A 235 -13.08 -8.52 9.76
N PHE A 236 -14.23 -8.08 9.23
CA PHE A 236 -15.31 -7.54 10.06
C PHE A 236 -16.31 -8.59 10.56
N LYS A 237 -16.49 -9.71 9.85
CA LYS A 237 -17.46 -10.77 10.18
C LYS A 237 -16.81 -12.10 10.58
N GLY A 238 -15.55 -12.32 10.23
CA GLY A 238 -14.85 -13.59 10.49
C GLY A 238 -15.19 -14.71 9.51
N THR A 239 -16.10 -14.48 8.56
CA THR A 239 -16.53 -15.45 7.56
C THR A 239 -16.84 -14.74 6.25
N THR A 240 -16.66 -15.44 5.12
CA THR A 240 -16.95 -14.93 3.78
C THR A 240 -17.62 -16.01 2.94
N PRO A 241 -18.65 -15.69 2.14
CA PRO A 241 -19.21 -16.60 1.15
C PRO A 241 -18.43 -16.59 -0.17
N TYR A 242 -17.46 -15.67 -0.32
CA TYR A 242 -16.64 -15.54 -1.52
C TYR A 242 -15.32 -16.27 -1.28
N PRO A 243 -15.14 -17.49 -1.81
CA PRO A 243 -13.85 -18.16 -1.70
C PRO A 243 -12.80 -17.27 -2.36
N ARG A 244 -11.65 -17.09 -1.70
CA ARG A 244 -10.47 -16.56 -2.39
C ARG A 244 -10.11 -17.52 -3.53
N SER A 245 -9.72 -16.97 -4.68
CA SER A 245 -9.07 -17.77 -5.69
C SER A 245 -7.87 -18.45 -5.02
N ALA A 246 -7.70 -19.75 -5.23
CA ALA A 246 -6.45 -20.38 -4.83
C ALA A 246 -5.34 -19.63 -5.57
N GLU A 247 -4.38 -19.06 -4.83
CA GLU A 247 -3.16 -18.59 -5.45
C GLU A 247 -2.62 -19.78 -6.24
N SER A 248 -2.40 -19.59 -7.55
CA SER A 248 -1.86 -20.65 -8.38
C SER A 248 -0.57 -21.11 -7.73
N GLY A 249 -0.43 -22.41 -7.43
CA GLY A 249 0.67 -23.00 -6.65
C GLY A 249 2.05 -22.93 -7.32
N THR A 250 2.42 -21.78 -7.86
CA THR A 250 3.74 -21.45 -8.34
C THR A 250 4.56 -21.08 -7.13
N SER A 251 5.16 -22.08 -6.49
CA SER A 251 6.24 -21.78 -5.57
C SER A 251 7.33 -21.03 -6.32
N SER A 252 7.64 -19.83 -5.86
CA SER A 252 8.70 -19.03 -6.44
C SER A 252 10.07 -19.63 -6.11
N LEU A 253 11.07 -19.37 -6.97
CA LEU A 253 12.47 -19.69 -6.65
C LEU A 253 12.90 -19.09 -5.30
N PHE A 254 12.32 -17.95 -4.93
CA PHE A 254 12.59 -17.25 -3.69
C PHE A 254 12.11 -18.02 -2.45
N GLU A 255 10.91 -18.60 -2.48
CA GLU A 255 10.41 -19.46 -1.38
C GLU A 255 11.27 -20.72 -1.21
N ASN A 256 11.64 -21.35 -2.32
CA ASN A 256 12.50 -22.54 -2.28
C ASN A 256 13.91 -22.21 -1.75
N ASP A 257 14.44 -21.03 -2.11
CA ASP A 257 15.71 -20.55 -1.57
C ASP A 257 15.63 -20.31 -0.05
N ASN A 258 14.54 -19.72 0.45
CA ASN A 258 14.27 -19.57 1.88
C ASN A 258 14.19 -20.93 2.57
N LYS A 259 13.41 -21.87 2.01
CA LYS A 259 13.33 -23.23 2.52
C LYS A 259 14.71 -23.85 2.71
N ILE A 260 15.56 -23.82 1.67
CA ILE A 260 16.92 -24.39 1.72
C ILE A 260 17.76 -23.74 2.83
N ALA A 261 17.68 -22.42 2.99
CA ALA A 261 18.42 -21.72 4.04
C ALA A 261 17.97 -22.14 5.44
N LEU A 262 16.66 -22.21 5.68
CA LEU A 262 16.07 -22.63 6.95
C LEU A 262 16.37 -24.10 7.28
N GLU A 263 16.28 -25.00 6.29
CA GLU A 263 16.63 -26.42 6.45
C GLU A 263 18.11 -26.62 6.79
N LYS A 264 19.01 -25.86 6.13
CA LYS A 264 20.44 -25.88 6.44
C LYS A 264 20.75 -25.39 7.85
N ALA A 265 19.95 -24.46 8.37
CA ALA A 265 20.04 -23.96 9.74
C ALA A 265 19.35 -24.88 10.77
N GLY A 266 18.78 -26.00 10.34
CA GLY A 266 18.24 -27.04 11.24
C GLY A 266 16.72 -27.06 11.41
N ALA A 267 15.97 -26.24 10.68
CA ALA A 267 14.50 -26.30 10.70
C ALA A 267 13.95 -27.44 9.82
N ILE A 268 12.78 -27.96 10.17
CA ILE A 268 11.96 -28.81 9.29
C ILE A 268 10.96 -27.90 8.58
N VAL A 269 11.00 -27.85 7.25
CA VAL A 269 10.21 -26.89 6.46
C VAL A 269 9.25 -27.60 5.49
N GLN A 270 8.00 -27.15 5.49
CA GLN A 270 6.95 -27.56 4.56
C GLN A 270 6.51 -26.35 3.73
N MET A 271 6.22 -26.56 2.46
CA MET A 271 5.77 -25.48 1.57
C MET A 271 4.26 -25.55 1.38
N GLY A 272 3.64 -24.39 1.17
CA GLY A 272 2.24 -24.30 0.74
C GLY A 272 1.24 -24.83 1.76
N VAL A 273 1.42 -24.50 3.04
CA VAL A 273 0.49 -24.93 4.10
C VAL A 273 -0.78 -24.10 4.03
N HIS A 274 -1.92 -24.78 3.93
CA HIS A 274 -3.22 -24.10 3.84
C HIS A 274 -3.75 -23.68 5.21
N ILE A 275 -4.14 -22.43 5.32
CA ILE A 275 -4.86 -21.84 6.45
C ILE A 275 -6.33 -21.66 6.04
N PRO A 276 -7.26 -22.49 6.59
CA PRO A 276 -8.65 -22.52 6.15
C PRO A 276 -9.38 -21.18 6.24
N THR A 277 -9.05 -20.36 7.23
CA THR A 277 -9.55 -18.99 7.39
C THR A 277 -8.32 -18.11 7.58
N PRO A 278 -7.89 -17.31 6.60
CA PRO A 278 -8.68 -16.66 5.55
C PRO A 278 -8.77 -17.39 4.18
N ASN A 279 -8.57 -18.71 4.11
CA ASN A 279 -8.36 -19.46 2.85
C ASN A 279 -7.11 -18.94 2.14
N HIS A 280 -5.99 -18.98 2.86
CA HIS A 280 -4.68 -18.52 2.43
C HIS A 280 -3.70 -19.68 2.46
N ILE A 281 -2.79 -19.74 1.50
CA ILE A 281 -1.70 -20.70 1.50
C ILE A 281 -0.47 -19.92 1.94
N VAL A 282 0.04 -20.20 3.14
CA VAL A 282 1.31 -19.58 3.54
C VAL A 282 2.44 -20.21 2.75
N ASP A 283 3.43 -19.39 2.42
CA ASP A 283 4.57 -19.82 1.60
C ASP A 283 5.28 -21.01 2.23
N LEU A 284 5.64 -20.89 3.52
CA LEU A 284 6.28 -21.97 4.28
C LEU A 284 5.65 -22.13 5.68
N SER A 285 5.76 -23.35 6.19
CA SER A 285 5.63 -23.68 7.61
C SER A 285 6.93 -24.31 8.07
N ALA A 286 7.51 -23.78 9.13
CA ALA A 286 8.78 -24.26 9.68
C ALA A 286 8.60 -24.72 11.12
N THR A 287 9.37 -25.74 11.51
CA THR A 287 9.48 -26.19 12.90
C THR A 287 10.95 -26.24 13.29
N PHE A 288 11.29 -25.56 14.38
CA PHE A 288 12.63 -25.55 14.96
C PHE A 288 12.51 -25.50 16.48
N GLY A 289 13.29 -26.34 17.19
CA GLY A 289 13.18 -26.46 18.63
C GLY A 289 11.76 -26.85 19.06
N ARG A 290 11.07 -25.94 19.76
CA ARG A 290 9.69 -26.12 20.24
C ARG A 290 8.68 -25.29 19.44
N ALA A 291 9.13 -24.39 18.59
CA ALA A 291 8.28 -23.52 17.80
C ALA A 291 7.89 -24.16 16.46
N THR A 292 6.60 -24.10 16.16
CA THR A 292 6.07 -24.19 14.80
C THR A 292 5.56 -22.81 14.40
N PHE A 293 5.99 -22.34 13.23
CA PHE A 293 5.69 -21.00 12.75
C PHE A 293 5.48 -20.96 11.24
N TYR A 294 4.68 -20.00 10.79
CA TYR A 294 4.46 -19.72 9.38
C TYR A 294 5.43 -18.67 8.88
N VAL A 295 5.77 -18.76 7.60
CA VAL A 295 6.66 -17.83 6.92
C VAL A 295 6.00 -17.31 5.65
N GLU A 296 6.12 -16.00 5.45
CA GLU A 296 5.80 -15.32 4.19
C GLU A 296 7.10 -14.76 3.61
N CYS A 297 7.35 -15.04 2.33
CA CYS A 297 8.54 -14.65 1.59
C CYS A 297 8.22 -13.41 0.76
N ASP A 298 8.57 -12.24 1.29
CA ASP A 298 8.10 -10.97 0.74
C ASP A 298 9.03 -10.40 -0.33
N GLY A 299 8.52 -10.35 -1.56
CA GLY A 299 9.13 -9.60 -2.65
C GLY A 299 8.98 -8.07 -2.50
N PRO A 300 9.62 -7.28 -3.38
CA PRO A 300 9.61 -5.81 -3.30
C PRO A 300 8.22 -5.16 -3.30
N SER A 301 7.20 -5.82 -3.87
CA SER A 301 5.83 -5.32 -3.94
C SER A 301 5.10 -5.25 -2.59
N HIS A 302 5.64 -5.87 -1.54
CA HIS A 302 5.07 -5.82 -0.19
C HIS A 302 5.50 -4.57 0.59
N PHE A 303 6.37 -3.76 -0.01
CA PHE A 303 7.03 -2.67 0.66
C PHE A 303 6.86 -1.34 -0.07
N ILE A 304 6.92 -0.26 0.72
CA ILE A 304 6.83 1.12 0.28
C ILE A 304 8.06 1.85 0.76
N ARG A 305 8.67 2.65 -0.12
CA ARG A 305 9.84 3.45 0.22
C ARG A 305 9.43 4.82 0.75
N GLY A 306 10.06 5.29 1.83
CA GLY A 306 9.96 6.66 2.32
C GLY A 306 10.66 7.64 1.39
N ALA A 307 9.97 8.73 1.03
CA ALA A 307 10.55 9.77 0.18
C ALA A 307 11.65 10.59 0.87
N ASP A 308 11.59 10.75 2.20
CA ASP A 308 12.46 11.59 3.02
C ASP A 308 13.60 10.83 3.70
N ASP A 309 13.34 9.62 4.16
CA ASP A 309 14.28 8.83 4.96
C ASP A 309 14.81 7.59 4.23
N HIS A 310 14.31 7.31 3.03
CA HIS A 310 14.58 6.10 2.26
C HIS A 310 14.32 4.80 3.01
N LYS A 311 13.57 4.85 4.12
CA LYS A 311 13.20 3.66 4.88
C LYS A 311 12.19 2.86 4.09
N ILE A 312 12.20 1.57 4.37
CA ILE A 312 11.27 0.61 3.78
C ILE A 312 10.19 0.32 4.81
N TYR A 313 8.93 0.43 4.40
CA TYR A 313 7.74 0.20 5.20
C TYR A 313 6.95 -0.96 4.60
N LEU A 314 6.27 -1.78 5.42
CA LEU A 314 5.24 -2.68 4.89
C LEU A 314 4.08 -1.86 4.33
N ASP A 315 3.55 -2.26 3.18
CA ASP A 315 2.33 -1.66 2.64
C ASP A 315 1.09 -2.07 3.47
N GLY A 316 0.00 -1.32 3.31
CA GLY A 316 -1.24 -1.62 4.04
C GLY A 316 -1.85 -2.99 3.69
N PRO A 317 -1.93 -3.39 2.40
CA PRO A 317 -2.36 -4.72 2.01
C PRO A 317 -1.61 -5.86 2.71
N THR A 318 -0.29 -5.74 2.85
CA THR A 318 0.58 -6.69 3.53
C THR A 318 0.30 -6.75 5.02
N ILE A 319 0.19 -5.59 5.68
CA ILE A 319 -0.19 -5.52 7.10
C ILE A 319 -1.55 -6.17 7.30
N PHE A 320 -2.48 -5.92 6.39
CA PHE A 320 -3.82 -6.48 6.44
C PHE A 320 -3.86 -8.00 6.22
N GLN A 321 -3.12 -8.52 5.24
CA GLN A 321 -2.95 -9.95 5.01
C GLN A 321 -2.39 -10.63 6.26
N THR A 322 -1.34 -10.06 6.86
CA THR A 322 -0.73 -10.52 8.11
C THR A 322 -1.78 -10.61 9.23
N ALA A 323 -2.61 -9.58 9.39
CA ALA A 323 -3.66 -9.55 10.39
C ALA A 323 -4.76 -10.61 10.14
N LEU A 324 -5.13 -10.84 8.88
CA LEU A 324 -6.10 -11.88 8.51
C LEU A 324 -5.57 -13.29 8.80
N ILE A 325 -4.31 -13.58 8.46
CA ILE A 325 -3.66 -14.86 8.78
C ILE A 325 -3.62 -15.08 10.29
N ARG A 326 -3.17 -14.08 11.06
CA ARG A 326 -3.12 -14.15 12.53
C ARG A 326 -4.49 -14.34 13.17
N LYS A 327 -5.55 -13.78 12.59
CA LYS A 327 -6.91 -14.01 13.06
C LYS A 327 -7.36 -15.46 12.87
N GLY A 328 -6.86 -16.12 11.83
CA GLY A 328 -7.06 -17.55 11.58
C GLY A 328 -6.26 -18.48 12.48
N CYS A 329 -5.04 -18.06 12.84
CA CYS A 329 -4.09 -18.85 13.62
C CYS A 329 -3.49 -18.03 14.77
N PRO A 330 -4.29 -17.67 15.80
CA PRO A 330 -3.86 -16.76 16.86
C PRO A 330 -2.71 -17.34 17.72
N ASP A 331 -2.60 -18.66 17.79
CA ASP A 331 -1.61 -19.37 18.60
C ASP A 331 -0.32 -19.73 17.83
N THR A 332 -0.19 -19.28 16.57
CA THR A 332 0.96 -19.61 15.72
C THR A 332 1.74 -18.35 15.34
N LYS A 333 3.06 -18.39 15.48
CA LYS A 333 3.94 -17.31 15.04
C LYS A 333 3.87 -17.16 13.51
N LEU A 334 3.84 -15.93 13.03
CA LEU A 334 3.96 -15.60 11.60
C LEU A 334 5.19 -14.72 11.41
N VAL A 335 6.11 -15.12 10.55
CA VAL A 335 7.34 -14.38 10.27
C VAL A 335 7.38 -14.01 8.79
N ARG A 336 7.53 -12.73 8.50
CA ARG A 336 7.77 -12.24 7.14
C ARG A 336 9.26 -12.08 6.89
N ILE A 337 9.75 -12.63 5.78
CA ILE A 337 11.15 -12.56 5.36
C ILE A 337 11.24 -11.69 4.10
N PRO A 338 11.73 -10.44 4.22
CA PRO A 338 12.00 -9.58 3.07
C PRO A 338 13.06 -10.16 2.13
N ALA A 339 12.86 -10.03 0.82
CA ALA A 339 13.80 -10.50 -0.19
C ALA A 339 15.18 -9.88 -0.10
N ASP A 340 15.27 -8.58 0.19
CA ASP A 340 16.54 -7.88 0.38
C ASP A 340 17.33 -8.42 1.58
N VAL A 341 16.66 -8.66 2.70
CA VAL A 341 17.26 -9.29 3.89
C VAL A 341 17.75 -10.68 3.53
N PHE A 342 16.91 -11.52 2.92
CA PHE A 342 17.29 -12.87 2.52
C PHE A 342 18.51 -12.87 1.60
N TYR A 343 18.50 -12.11 0.51
CA TYR A 343 19.61 -12.11 -0.45
C TYR A 343 20.91 -11.56 0.14
N SER A 344 20.83 -10.61 1.08
CA SER A 344 22.02 -10.13 1.80
C SER A 344 22.61 -11.17 2.77
N LYS A 345 21.82 -12.17 3.20
CA LYS A 345 22.18 -13.19 4.19
C LYS A 345 22.15 -14.63 3.69
N ARG A 346 21.91 -14.85 2.40
CA ARG A 346 21.64 -16.19 1.82
C ARG A 346 22.69 -17.26 2.14
N GLY A 347 23.96 -16.86 2.29
CA GLY A 347 25.07 -17.77 2.60
C GLY A 347 25.55 -17.74 4.05
N ASP A 348 24.89 -16.98 4.92
CA ASP A 348 25.30 -16.75 6.30
C ASP A 348 24.58 -17.74 7.24
N SER A 349 25.16 -18.93 7.42
CA SER A 349 24.56 -19.98 8.24
C SER A 349 24.35 -19.57 9.70
N ASP A 350 25.31 -18.84 10.28
CA ASP A 350 25.24 -18.35 11.67
C ASP A 350 24.07 -17.38 11.85
N PHE A 351 23.82 -16.52 10.86
CA PHE A 351 22.65 -15.64 10.85
C PHE A 351 21.34 -16.42 10.89
N TRP A 352 21.18 -17.44 10.04
CA TRP A 352 19.93 -18.22 9.97
C TRP A 352 19.72 -19.08 11.23
N GLU A 353 20.78 -19.64 11.81
CA GLU A 353 20.70 -20.35 13.09
C GLU A 353 20.28 -19.39 14.23
N SER A 354 20.92 -18.23 14.33
CA SER A 354 20.56 -17.20 15.31
C SER A 354 19.13 -16.70 15.12
N PHE A 355 18.68 -16.56 13.88
CA PHE A 355 17.30 -16.21 13.56
C PHE A 355 16.32 -17.27 14.07
N LEU A 356 16.58 -18.55 13.81
CA LEU A 356 15.72 -19.65 14.24
C LEU A 356 15.62 -19.74 15.77
N ILE A 357 16.74 -19.55 16.48
CA ILE A 357 16.75 -19.45 17.96
C ILE A 357 15.87 -18.28 18.42
N THR A 358 15.98 -17.12 17.78
CA THR A 358 15.16 -15.94 18.10
C THR A 358 13.67 -16.21 17.87
N VAL A 359 13.31 -16.97 16.83
CA VAL A 359 11.91 -17.38 16.57
C VAL A 359 11.41 -18.39 17.60
N ASP A 360 12.24 -19.33 18.06
CA ASP A 360 11.86 -20.30 19.11
C ASP A 360 11.51 -19.59 20.42
N ASP A 361 12.34 -18.60 20.80
CA ASP A 361 12.21 -17.83 22.03
C ASP A 361 11.13 -16.73 22.01
N ALA A 362 10.66 -16.32 20.83
CA ALA A 362 9.67 -15.26 20.69
C ALA A 362 8.29 -15.67 21.25
N ASP A 363 7.48 -14.69 21.63
CA ASP A 363 6.07 -14.90 21.92
C ASP A 363 5.27 -15.17 20.65
N ASN A 364 4.05 -15.70 20.79
CA ASN A 364 3.14 -15.82 19.67
C ASN A 364 2.77 -14.43 19.13
N GLY A 365 2.98 -14.22 17.84
CA GLY A 365 2.81 -12.91 17.23
C GLY A 365 3.06 -12.95 15.73
N ALA A 366 2.92 -11.80 15.08
CA ALA A 366 3.43 -11.59 13.74
C ALA A 366 4.71 -10.77 13.81
N TYR A 367 5.68 -11.07 12.97
CA TYR A 367 6.98 -10.44 12.95
C TYR A 367 7.47 -10.26 11.53
N CYS A 368 8.36 -9.29 11.34
CA CYS A 368 9.17 -9.23 10.14
C CYS A 368 10.65 -9.29 10.50
N LEU A 369 11.42 -10.03 9.71
CA LEU A 369 12.84 -10.17 9.89
C LEU A 369 13.58 -8.90 9.45
N ALA A 370 14.44 -8.37 10.32
CA ALA A 370 15.34 -7.27 10.00
C ALA A 370 16.73 -7.77 9.55
N SER A 371 17.49 -6.92 8.87
CA SER A 371 18.86 -7.18 8.38
C SER A 371 19.85 -7.63 9.46
N GLY A 372 19.62 -7.21 10.71
CA GLY A 372 20.40 -7.62 11.89
C GLY A 372 19.96 -8.92 12.56
N GLY A 373 18.97 -9.64 12.02
CA GLY A 373 18.48 -10.92 12.56
C GLY A 373 17.38 -10.79 13.61
N ASN A 374 17.06 -9.56 14.02
CA ASN A 374 16.00 -9.28 14.99
C ASN A 374 14.60 -9.43 14.36
N LEU A 375 13.64 -9.86 15.17
CA LEU A 375 12.22 -9.88 14.83
C LEU A 375 11.56 -8.56 15.21
N LEU A 376 10.99 -7.86 14.22
CA LEU A 376 10.21 -6.64 14.42
C LEU A 376 8.72 -6.98 14.51
N PRO A 377 8.04 -6.78 15.65
CA PRO A 377 6.63 -7.16 15.82
C PRO A 377 5.71 -6.42 14.86
N ILE A 378 4.92 -7.18 14.08
CA ILE A 378 3.87 -6.65 13.22
C ILE A 378 2.58 -6.45 14.00
N GLY A 379 2.23 -5.19 14.22
CA GLY A 379 0.87 -4.82 14.59
C GLY A 379 0.56 -4.82 16.09
N GLU A 380 1.55 -4.95 16.97
CA GLU A 380 1.36 -4.86 18.41
C GLU A 380 1.88 -3.55 19.02
N GLY A 381 0.99 -2.56 19.15
CA GLY A 381 0.89 -1.70 20.34
C GLY A 381 2.11 -0.87 20.78
N ARG A 382 3.13 -0.64 19.93
CA ARG A 382 4.23 0.30 20.22
C ARG A 382 4.54 1.12 18.98
N ASP A 383 4.76 2.42 19.18
CA ASP A 383 4.98 3.52 18.22
C ASP A 383 6.18 3.34 17.26
N ARG A 384 6.26 2.23 16.55
CA ARG A 384 7.28 2.02 15.52
C ARG A 384 6.56 1.66 14.24
N ALA A 385 6.51 2.63 13.32
CA ALA A 385 6.43 2.28 11.91
C ALA A 385 7.51 1.22 11.63
N PHE A 386 7.19 0.22 10.82
CA PHE A 386 8.15 -0.81 10.41
C PHE A 386 9.31 -0.13 9.70
N GLN A 387 10.44 -0.02 10.38
CA GLN A 387 11.64 0.57 9.84
C GLN A 387 12.63 -0.56 9.60
N TYR A 388 12.83 -0.92 8.33
CA TYR A 388 13.94 -1.77 7.89
C TYR A 388 15.04 -0.87 7.35
N THR A 389 16.12 -0.69 8.12
CA THR A 389 17.44 -0.25 7.64
C THR A 389 18.48 -0.85 8.56
#